data_AF-A0A2W5SVZ7-F1
#
_entry.id   AF-A0A2W5SVZ7-F1
#
_cell.length_a   1.000
_cell.length_b   1.000
_cell.length_c   1.000
_cell.angle_alpha   90.00
_cell.angle_beta   90.00
_cell.angle_gamma   90.00
#
_symmetry.space_group_name_H-M   'P 1'
#
loop_
_entity.id
_entity.type
_entity.pdbx_description
1 polymer ?
#
loop_
_entity_poly.entity_id
_entity_poly.type
_entity_poly.pdbx_seq_one_letter_code
_entity_poly.pdbx_strand_id
1 'polypeptide(L)'
;MPFLPLKEIERSADELLAQYSNAHGGLSGAVDVDFVIERVLGLDLAVIDLKGLLGNPDVLGATVVDQRRVYVDQSLEPNPGRFAFTLAHEVGHWVLHRPHLAAHPEDSALFDLSEFVEPQLASSRLAS
;
A
#
# COMPACT_ATOMS: atom_id res chain seq x y z
N MET A 1 -3.78 6.57 -15.35
CA MET A 1 -4.47 7.05 -14.12
C MET A 1 -5.20 8.36 -14.40
N PRO A 2 -6.48 8.48 -14.03
CA PRO A 2 -7.26 9.69 -14.25
C PRO A 2 -6.80 10.83 -13.33
N PHE A 3 -6.99 12.07 -13.77
CA PHE A 3 -6.78 13.23 -12.90
C PHE A 3 -7.85 13.28 -11.81
N LEU A 4 -7.44 13.39 -10.55
CA LEU A 4 -8.32 13.57 -9.40
C LEU A 4 -8.16 15.01 -8.86
N PRO A 5 -9.26 15.79 -8.77
CA PRO A 5 -9.24 17.07 -8.09
C PRO A 5 -8.78 16.95 -6.63
N LEU A 6 -8.04 17.93 -6.13
CA LEU A 6 -7.52 17.91 -4.75
C LEU A 6 -8.62 17.67 -3.70
N LYS A 7 -9.78 18.31 -3.87
CA LYS A 7 -10.95 18.12 -3.00
C LYS A 7 -11.43 16.66 -2.90
N GLU A 8 -11.24 15.86 -3.95
CA GLU A 8 -11.65 14.45 -3.97
C GLU A 8 -10.62 13.57 -3.26
N ILE A 9 -9.33 13.92 -3.38
CA ILE A 9 -8.24 13.31 -2.62
C ILE A 9 -8.44 13.59 -1.12
N GLU A 10 -8.68 14.86 -0.76
CA GLU A 10 -8.96 15.29 0.62
C GLU A 10 -10.17 14.56 1.20
N ARG A 11 -11.29 14.53 0.47
CA ARG A 11 -12.48 13.78 0.90
C ARG A 11 -12.19 12.30 1.14
N SER A 12 -11.43 11.66 0.25
CA SER A 12 -11.09 10.24 0.40
C SER A 12 -10.20 10.00 1.63
N ALA A 13 -9.29 10.93 1.92
CA ALA A 13 -8.46 10.89 3.12
C ALA A 13 -9.31 11.07 4.39
N ASP A 14 -10.25 12.02 4.41
CA ASP A 14 -11.15 12.26 5.53
C ASP A 14 -12.06 11.05 5.80
N GLU A 15 -12.61 10.45 4.75
CA GLU A 15 -13.43 9.22 4.84
C GLU A 15 -12.63 8.05 5.43
N LEU A 16 -11.36 7.89 5.03
CA LEU A 16 -10.48 6.88 5.58
C LEU A 16 -10.13 7.15 7.05
N LEU A 17 -9.84 8.40 7.41
CA LEU A 17 -9.57 8.81 8.79
C LEU A 17 -10.79 8.61 9.69
N ALA A 18 -12.01 8.83 9.18
CA ALA A 18 -13.23 8.53 9.90
C ALA A 18 -13.39 7.02 10.16
N GLN A 19 -13.11 6.18 9.16
CA GLN A 19 -13.13 4.72 9.33
C GLN A 19 -12.08 4.25 10.34
N TYR A 20 -10.86 4.78 10.26
CA TYR A 20 -9.81 4.54 11.24
C TYR A 20 -10.26 4.96 12.64
N SER A 21 -10.78 6.17 12.81
CA SER A 21 -11.26 6.68 14.10
C SER A 21 -12.28 5.73 14.73
N ASN A 22 -13.24 5.27 13.93
CA ASN A 22 -14.28 4.34 14.39
C ASN A 22 -13.71 2.98 14.78
N ALA A 23 -12.71 2.46 14.05
CA ALA A 23 -12.13 1.14 14.30
C ALA A 23 -11.06 1.14 15.42
N HIS A 24 -10.30 2.23 15.56
CA HIS A 24 -9.19 2.38 16.50
C HIS A 24 -9.62 3.00 17.84
N GLY A 25 -10.83 3.55 17.92
CA GLY A 25 -11.36 4.17 19.15
C GLY A 25 -11.04 5.66 19.29
N GLY A 26 -10.82 6.36 18.17
CA GLY A 26 -10.63 7.81 18.12
C GLY A 26 -9.42 8.24 17.29
N LEU A 27 -9.32 9.56 17.04
CA LEU A 27 -8.16 10.21 16.44
C LEU A 27 -7.36 10.91 17.54
N SER A 28 -6.36 10.23 18.10
CA SER A 28 -5.45 10.82 19.08
C SER A 28 -4.00 10.47 18.75
N GLY A 29 -3.14 11.47 18.59
CA GLY A 29 -1.73 11.26 18.26
C GLY A 29 -1.49 10.99 16.78
N ALA A 30 -0.37 10.32 16.47
CA ALA A 30 -0.06 9.89 15.12
C ALA A 30 -1.02 8.78 14.66
N VAL A 31 -1.34 8.76 13.37
CA VAL A 31 -2.16 7.70 12.77
C VAL A 31 -1.32 6.41 12.71
N ASP A 32 -1.87 5.33 13.25
CA ASP A 32 -1.31 3.98 13.09
C ASP A 32 -1.63 3.47 11.68
N VAL A 33 -0.69 3.67 10.75
CA VAL A 33 -0.88 3.34 9.33
C VAL A 33 -0.92 1.82 9.11
N ASP A 34 -0.20 1.05 9.92
CA ASP A 34 -0.21 -0.41 9.89
C ASP A 34 -1.62 -0.91 10.22
N PHE A 35 -2.26 -0.33 11.25
CA PHE A 35 -3.66 -0.61 11.59
C PHE A 35 -4.61 -0.21 10.45
N VAL A 36 -4.38 0.92 9.77
CA VAL A 36 -5.18 1.30 8.59
C VAL A 36 -5.09 0.21 7.52
N ILE A 37 -3.89 -0.25 7.19
CA ILE A 37 -3.65 -1.28 6.16
C ILE A 37 -4.35 -2.59 6.56
N GLU A 38 -4.06 -3.10 7.75
CA GLU A 38 -4.47 -4.45 8.13
C GLU A 38 -5.92 -4.52 8.63
N ARG A 39 -6.36 -3.53 9.40
CA ARG A 39 -7.64 -3.59 10.15
C ARG A 39 -8.74 -2.78 9.52
N VAL A 40 -8.43 -1.66 8.87
CA VAL A 40 -9.43 -0.85 8.16
C VAL A 40 -9.61 -1.36 6.73
N LEU A 41 -8.52 -1.60 6.00
CA LEU A 41 -8.56 -1.98 4.58
C LEU A 41 -8.51 -3.51 4.36
N GLY A 42 -8.10 -4.27 5.36
CA GLY A 42 -8.00 -5.73 5.28
C GLY A 42 -6.95 -6.19 4.26
N LEU A 43 -5.80 -5.51 4.25
CA LEU A 43 -4.65 -5.82 3.41
C LEU A 43 -3.54 -6.46 4.25
N ASP A 44 -2.63 -7.16 3.58
CA ASP A 44 -1.39 -7.60 4.21
C ASP A 44 -0.34 -6.50 4.15
N LEU A 45 0.47 -6.36 5.20
CA LEU A 45 1.67 -5.53 5.22
C LEU A 45 2.92 -6.43 5.26
N ALA A 46 3.91 -6.15 4.41
CA ALA A 46 5.17 -6.86 4.39
C ALA A 46 6.37 -5.91 4.38
N VAL A 47 7.25 -6.04 5.37
CA VAL A 47 8.54 -5.34 5.44
C VAL A 47 9.60 -6.28 4.91
N ILE A 48 10.26 -5.93 3.80
CA ILE A 48 11.22 -6.81 3.09
C ILE A 48 12.40 -6.02 2.52
N ASP A 49 13.43 -6.70 2.03
CA ASP A 49 14.44 -6.11 1.13
C ASP A 49 13.83 -5.88 -0.27
N LEU A 50 12.96 -4.88 -0.37
CA LEU A 50 12.20 -4.57 -1.58
C LEU A 50 13.14 -4.05 -2.67
N LYS A 51 14.10 -3.21 -2.31
CA LYS A 51 15.12 -2.70 -3.24
C LYS A 51 15.94 -3.83 -3.84
N GLY A 52 16.39 -4.77 -3.01
CA GLY A 52 17.12 -5.95 -3.47
C GLY A 52 16.25 -6.83 -4.37
N LEU A 53 15.00 -7.08 -3.98
CA LEU A 53 14.04 -7.87 -4.76
C LEU A 53 13.79 -7.29 -6.14
N LEU A 54 13.62 -5.96 -6.25
CA LEU A 54 13.31 -5.27 -7.50
C LEU A 54 14.57 -4.86 -8.28
N GLY A 55 15.77 -5.01 -7.70
CA GLY A 55 17.01 -4.48 -8.26
C GLY A 55 16.99 -2.97 -8.45
N ASN A 56 16.12 -2.24 -7.73
CA ASN A 56 15.91 -0.81 -7.89
C ASN A 56 16.02 -0.10 -6.53
N PRO A 57 17.10 0.66 -6.27
CA PRO A 57 17.33 1.31 -4.97
C PRO A 57 16.38 2.47 -4.67
N ASP A 58 15.65 2.97 -5.67
CA ASP A 58 14.75 4.11 -5.53
C ASP A 58 13.32 3.72 -5.13
N VAL A 59 12.98 2.42 -5.17
CA VAL A 59 11.67 1.93 -4.73
C VAL A 59 11.67 1.71 -3.23
N LEU A 60 10.75 2.38 -2.54
CA LEU A 60 10.64 2.36 -1.08
C LEU A 60 9.39 1.65 -0.57
N GLY A 61 8.36 1.56 -1.41
CA GLY A 61 7.10 0.89 -1.12
C GLY A 61 6.43 0.47 -2.41
N ALA A 62 5.47 -0.45 -2.28
CA ALA A 62 4.66 -0.87 -3.40
C ALA A 62 3.32 -1.48 -2.95
N THR A 63 2.27 -1.13 -3.67
CA THR A 63 0.92 -1.69 -3.50
C THR A 63 0.64 -2.68 -4.62
N VAL A 64 0.49 -3.96 -4.27
CA VAL A 64 0.14 -5.02 -5.23
C VAL A 64 -1.33 -5.36 -5.08
N VAL A 65 -2.14 -4.84 -6.01
CA VAL A 65 -3.61 -4.89 -5.93
C VAL A 65 -4.14 -6.32 -5.91
N ASP A 66 -3.66 -7.18 -6.80
CA ASP A 66 -4.12 -8.56 -6.94
C ASP A 66 -3.80 -9.42 -5.72
N GLN A 67 -2.70 -9.10 -5.03
CA GLN A 67 -2.29 -9.77 -3.81
C GLN A 67 -2.92 -9.16 -2.55
N ARG A 68 -3.63 -8.03 -2.69
CA ARG A 68 -4.16 -7.24 -1.56
C ARG A 68 -3.07 -6.94 -0.52
N ARG A 69 -1.89 -6.55 -0.99
CA ARG A 69 -0.70 -6.43 -0.15
C ARG A 69 0.05 -5.13 -0.38
N VAL A 70 0.53 -4.54 0.71
CA VAL A 70 1.46 -3.42 0.73
C VAL A 70 2.83 -3.94 1.14
N TYR A 71 3.84 -3.56 0.37
CA TYR A 71 5.24 -3.81 0.66
C TYR A 71 5.92 -2.50 1.03
N VAL A 72 6.85 -2.57 1.98
CA VAL A 72 7.73 -1.45 2.33
C VAL A 72 9.16 -1.97 2.50
N ASP A 73 10.11 -1.17 2.03
CA ASP A 73 11.52 -1.53 2.14
C ASP A 73 12.02 -1.44 3.59
N GLN A 74 12.63 -2.50 4.07
CA GLN A 74 13.16 -2.63 5.44
C GLN A 74 14.18 -1.55 5.81
N SER A 75 14.85 -0.92 4.83
CA SER A 75 15.77 0.19 5.12
C SER A 75 15.08 1.41 5.75
N LEU A 76 13.74 1.47 5.72
CA LEU A 76 12.97 2.54 6.35
C LEU A 76 12.67 2.31 7.84
N GLU A 77 12.85 1.11 8.39
CA GLU A 77 12.55 0.80 9.80
C GLU A 77 13.23 1.77 10.80
N PRO A 78 14.50 2.20 10.62
CA PRO A 78 15.12 3.16 11.52
C PRO A 78 14.55 4.59 11.44
N ASN A 79 13.69 4.88 10.46
CA ASN A 79 13.08 6.20 10.24
C ASN A 79 11.55 6.11 10.25
N PRO A 80 10.91 6.12 11.45
CA PRO A 80 9.49 5.87 11.58
C PRO A 80 8.61 6.88 10.84
N GLY A 81 9.06 8.14 10.70
CA GLY A 81 8.34 9.16 9.93
C GLY A 81 8.34 8.87 8.44
N ARG A 82 9.48 8.46 7.86
CA ARG A 82 9.55 8.05 6.45
C ARG A 82 8.83 6.73 6.19
N PHE A 83 8.91 5.79 7.13
CA PHE A 83 8.19 4.53 7.08
C PHE A 83 6.67 4.79 6.98
N ALA A 84 6.11 5.51 7.96
CA ALA A 84 4.69 5.83 7.99
C ALA A 84 4.23 6.63 6.77
N PHE A 85 5.03 7.60 6.31
CA PHE A 85 4.72 8.36 5.09
C PHE A 85 4.66 7.46 3.84
N THR A 86 5.61 6.54 3.71
CA THR A 86 5.66 5.61 2.58
C THR A 86 4.45 4.69 2.59
N LEU A 87 4.08 4.14 3.75
CA LEU A 87 2.86 3.35 3.88
C LEU A 87 1.59 4.16 3.57
N ALA A 88 1.51 5.41 4.03
CA ALA A 88 0.37 6.27 3.73
C ALA A 88 0.25 6.59 2.23
N HIS A 89 1.40 6.71 1.53
CA HIS A 89 1.43 6.87 0.08
C HIS A 89 0.85 5.64 -0.63
N GLU A 90 1.28 4.44 -0.24
CA GLU A 90 0.78 3.17 -0.77
C GLU A 90 -0.72 2.97 -0.48
N VAL A 91 -1.17 3.33 0.72
CA VAL A 91 -2.59 3.38 1.06
C VAL A 91 -3.36 4.32 0.11
N GLY A 92 -2.76 5.47 -0.25
CA GLY A 92 -3.32 6.37 -1.25
C GLY A 92 -3.51 5.69 -2.61
N HIS A 93 -2.52 4.93 -3.08
CA HIS A 93 -2.65 4.14 -4.30
C HIS A 93 -3.78 3.11 -4.22
N TRP A 94 -3.89 2.39 -3.11
CA TRP A 94 -4.98 1.44 -2.90
C TRP A 94 -6.36 2.10 -2.93
N VAL A 95 -6.55 3.19 -2.17
CA VAL A 95 -7.86 3.83 -2.03
C VAL A 95 -8.28 4.55 -3.31
N LEU A 96 -7.35 5.26 -3.96
CA LEU A 96 -7.67 6.16 -5.07
C LEU A 96 -7.59 5.49 -6.45
N HIS A 97 -6.70 4.54 -6.66
CA HIS A 97 -6.41 4.01 -7.99
C HIS A 97 -6.95 2.60 -8.23
N ARG A 98 -7.04 1.75 -7.21
CA ARG A 98 -7.61 0.39 -7.34
C ARG A 98 -8.98 0.37 -8.03
N PRO A 99 -9.96 1.25 -7.71
CA PRO A 99 -11.26 1.22 -8.38
C PRO A 99 -11.16 1.44 -9.89
N HIS A 100 -10.18 2.26 -10.33
CA HIS A 100 -9.93 2.50 -11.74
C HIS A 100 -9.28 1.29 -12.41
N LEU A 101 -8.28 0.66 -11.78
CA LEU A 101 -7.64 -0.54 -12.27
C LEU A 101 -8.64 -1.71 -12.42
N ALA A 102 -9.60 -1.82 -11.50
CA ALA A 102 -10.67 -2.81 -11.61
C ALA A 102 -11.63 -2.55 -12.79
N ALA A 103 -11.79 -1.29 -13.19
CA ALA A 103 -12.61 -0.90 -14.35
C ALA A 103 -11.83 -0.97 -15.68
N HIS A 104 -10.50 -0.83 -15.61
CA HIS A 104 -9.58 -0.77 -16.74
C HIS A 104 -8.35 -1.66 -16.48
N PRO A 105 -8.49 -2.99 -16.54
CA PRO A 105 -7.39 -3.93 -16.26
C PRO A 105 -6.18 -3.73 -17.19
N GLU A 106 -6.39 -3.20 -18.40
CA GLU A 106 -5.35 -2.85 -19.36
C GLU A 106 -4.35 -1.78 -18.83
N ASP A 107 -4.75 -0.99 -17.84
CA ASP A 107 -3.92 0.07 -17.24
C ASP A 107 -3.06 -0.42 -16.06
N SER A 108 -3.10 -1.73 -15.75
CA SER A 108 -2.44 -2.32 -14.58
C SER A 108 -0.91 -2.24 -14.62
N ALA A 109 -0.32 -2.12 -15.81
CA ALA A 109 1.13 -2.06 -16.01
C ALA A 109 1.85 -0.89 -15.30
N LEU A 110 1.11 0.12 -14.81
CA LEU A 110 1.68 1.25 -14.05
C LEU A 110 2.11 0.88 -12.62
N PHE A 111 1.62 -0.24 -12.07
CA PHE A 111 1.94 -0.73 -10.73
C PHE A 111 2.25 -2.23 -10.71
N ASP A 112 2.43 -2.81 -11.90
CA ASP A 112 2.57 -4.24 -12.03
C ASP A 112 3.99 -4.68 -11.68
N LEU A 113 4.19 -4.93 -10.38
CA LEU A 113 5.40 -5.60 -9.92
C LEU A 113 5.49 -7.05 -10.44
N SER A 114 4.47 -7.62 -11.10
CA SER A 114 4.56 -8.99 -11.62
C SER A 114 5.62 -9.13 -12.72
N GLU A 115 6.01 -8.05 -13.41
CA GLU A 115 7.15 -8.06 -14.34
C GLU A 115 8.51 -8.17 -13.62
N PHE A 116 8.58 -7.76 -12.36
CA PHE A 116 9.78 -7.87 -11.50
C PHE A 116 9.70 -9.04 -10.51
N VAL A 117 8.52 -9.63 -10.39
CA VAL A 117 8.16 -10.67 -9.41
C VAL A 117 7.58 -11.87 -10.16
N GLU A 118 8.41 -12.55 -10.94
CA GLU A 118 8.13 -13.93 -11.36
C GLU A 118 8.48 -14.93 -10.21
N PRO A 119 8.02 -16.19 -10.23
CA PRO A 119 7.09 -16.82 -9.28
C PRO A 119 7.65 -17.21 -7.90
N GLN A 120 8.72 -16.58 -7.42
CA GLN A 120 9.35 -16.93 -6.13
C GLN A 120 8.47 -16.59 -4.91
N LEU A 121 7.48 -15.70 -5.05
CA LEU A 121 6.46 -15.46 -4.02
C LEU A 121 5.22 -16.37 -4.15
N ALA A 122 5.01 -17.05 -5.28
CA ALA A 122 3.93 -18.02 -5.44
C ALA A 122 4.25 -19.38 -4.76
N SER A 123 5.55 -19.67 -4.52
CA SER A 123 6.00 -20.98 -4.02
C SER A 123 6.01 -21.14 -2.49
N SER A 124 5.49 -20.17 -1.72
CA SER A 124 5.31 -20.35 -0.26
C SER A 124 4.06 -21.18 0.10
N ARG A 125 3.22 -21.53 -0.87
CA ARG A 125 2.18 -22.56 -0.70
C ARG A 125 2.70 -23.90 -1.18
N LEU A 126 3.54 -24.56 -0.38
CA LEU A 126 3.75 -26.02 -0.32
C LEU A 126 4.83 -26.33 0.74
N ALA A 127 4.54 -26.03 2.01
CA ALA A 127 5.25 -26.62 3.15
C ALA A 127 4.46 -26.38 4.45
N SER A 128 3.35 -27.09 4.63
CA SER A 128 2.97 -27.90 5.82
C SER A 128 1.49 -28.27 5.79
#